data_AF-A0A7X6I1F1-F1
#
_entry.id   AF-A0A7X6I1F1-F1
#
_cell.length_a   1.000
_cell.length_b   1.000
_cell.length_c   1.000
_cell.angle_alpha   90.00
_cell.angle_beta   90.00
_cell.angle_gamma   90.00
#
_symmetry.space_group_name_H-M   'P 1'
#
loop_
_entity.id
_entity.type
_entity.pdbx_description
1 polymer ?
#
loop_
_entity_poly.entity_id
_entity_poly.type
_entity_poly.pdbx_seq_one_letter_code
_entity_poly.pdbx_strand_id
1 'polypeptide(L)' 'MAAAWVGLAADLLPRRGRARPHAERSLGTPDAGAHSLALIVRAVHPVLTGAATPTDRPTPKDTP' A
#
# COMPACT_ATOMS: atom_id res chain seq x y z
N MET A 1 -2.45 12.44 -3.17
CA MET A 1 -1.31 12.34 -4.12
C MET A 1 -0.60 10.96 -4.11
N ALA A 2 -0.65 10.15 -3.04
CA ALA A 2 0.10 8.89 -2.95
C ALA A 2 -0.34 7.77 -3.93
N ALA A 3 -1.57 7.78 -4.45
CA ALA A 3 -2.10 6.70 -5.28
C ALA A 3 -1.56 6.68 -6.73
N ALA A 4 -1.08 7.81 -7.25
CA ALA A 4 -0.68 7.93 -8.66
C ALA A 4 0.56 7.09 -9.01
N TRP A 5 1.51 6.94 -8.08
CA TRP A 5 2.75 6.18 -8.28
C TRP A 5 2.52 4.67 -8.47
N VAL A 6 1.48 4.13 -7.81
CA VAL A 6 1.14 2.70 -7.93
C VAL A 6 0.59 2.37 -9.32
N GLY A 7 -0.19 3.29 -9.90
CA GLY A 7 -0.67 3.17 -11.29
C GLY A 7 0.48 3.28 -12.30
N LEU A 8 1.40 4.23 -12.11
CA LEU A 8 2.56 4.42 -13.00
C LEU A 8 3.52 3.22 -13.01
N ALA A 9 3.63 2.47 -11.90
CA ALA A 9 4.43 1.25 -11.84
C ALA A 9 3.87 0.11 -12.71
N ALA A 10 2.58 0.14 -13.03
CA ALA A 10 1.95 -0.85 -13.89
C ALA A 10 2.48 -0.80 -15.34
N ASP A 11 2.93 0.38 -15.79
CA ASP A 11 3.46 0.57 -17.15
C ASP A 11 4.96 0.27 -17.26
N LEU A 12 5.59 -0.21 -16.17
CA LEU A 12 7.02 -0.51 -16.14
C LEU A 12 7.28 -2.02 -16.29
N LEU A 13 8.31 -2.36 -17.07
CA LEU A 13 8.71 -3.75 -17.25
C LEU A 13 9.34 -4.32 -15.95
N PRO A 14 8.82 -5.43 -15.38
CA PRO A 14 9.36 -6.02 -14.17
C PRO A 14 10.78 -6.59 -14.37
N ARG A 15 11.77 -5.98 -13.72
CA ARG A 15 13.19 -6.40 -13.81
C ARG A 15 13.66 -7.29 -12.66
N ARG A 16 12.86 -7.43 -11.60
CA ARG A 16 13.19 -8.17 -10.36
C ARG A 16 11.98 -8.98 -9.88
N GLY A 17 12.22 -9.97 -9.01
CA GLY A 17 11.18 -10.77 -8.36
C GLY A 17 10.49 -11.79 -9.28
N ARG A 18 9.42 -12.42 -8.78
CA ARG A 18 8.68 -13.48 -9.48
C ARG A 18 7.84 -12.98 -10.66
N ALA A 19 7.68 -11.67 -10.83
CA ALA A 19 7.02 -11.07 -11.98
C ALA A 19 7.91 -11.06 -13.24
N ARG A 20 9.25 -11.20 -13.10
CA ARG A 20 10.19 -11.17 -14.23
C ARG A 20 9.90 -12.20 -15.35
N PRO A 21 9.58 -13.48 -15.07
CA PRO A 21 9.24 -14.45 -16.10
C PRO A 21 7.96 -14.10 -16.89
N HIS A 22 7.11 -13.22 -16.35
CA HIS A 22 5.84 -12.81 -16.93
C HIS A 22 5.84 -11.35 -17.36
N ALA A 23 7.02 -10.75 -17.56
CA ALA A 23 7.21 -9.32 -17.71
C ALA A 23 6.29 -8.64 -18.74
N GLU A 24 6.11 -9.24 -19.92
CA GLU A 24 5.23 -8.69 -20.97
C GLU A 24 3.73 -8.83 -20.63
N ARG A 25 3.35 -9.83 -19.84
CA ARG A 25 1.97 -10.06 -19.37
C ARG A 25 1.62 -9.28 -18.11
N SER A 26 2.62 -8.76 -17.40
CA SER A 26 2.45 -7.99 -16.17
C SER A 26 2.32 -6.48 -16.42
N LEU A 27 2.54 -6.01 -17.65
CA LEU A 27 2.28 -4.62 -18.05
C LEU A 27 0.79 -4.29 -17.90
N GLY A 28 0.48 -3.15 -17.29
CA GLY A 28 -0.87 -2.68 -16.98
C GLY A 28 -1.47 -3.26 -15.69
N THR A 29 -0.81 -4.22 -15.03
CA THR A 29 -1.25 -4.72 -13.71
C THR A 29 -0.49 -3.99 -12.60
N PRO A 30 -1.18 -3.34 -11.64
CA PRO A 30 -0.52 -2.68 -10.52
C PRO A 30 0.40 -3.67 -9.76
N ASP A 31 1.64 -3.26 -9.51
CA ASP A 31 2.58 -4.09 -8.73
C ASP A 31 2.05 -4.28 -7.30
N ALA A 32 1.81 -5.54 -6.92
CA ALA A 32 1.25 -5.87 -5.62
C ALA A 32 2.15 -5.42 -4.46
N GLY A 33 3.47 -5.37 -4.68
CA GLY A 33 4.45 -4.87 -3.70
C GLY A 33 4.30 -3.36 -3.47
N ALA A 34 4.27 -2.57 -4.54
CA ALA A 34 4.05 -1.12 -4.48
C ALA A 34 2.69 -0.75 -3.88
N HIS A 35 1.64 -1.51 -4.21
CA HIS A 35 0.32 -1.31 -3.63
C HIS A 35 0.32 -1.59 -2.12
N SER A 36 0.92 -2.70 -1.69
CA SER A 36 1.06 -3.05 -0.27
C SER A 36 1.90 -2.02 0.49
N LEU A 37 2.99 -1.54 -0.10
CA LEU A 37 3.82 -0.50 0.48
C LEU A 37 3.04 0.81 0.67
N ALA A 38 2.23 1.22 -0.31
CA ALA A 38 1.39 2.41 -0.18
C ALA A 38 0.39 2.29 0.99
N LEU A 39 -0.18 1.10 1.21
CA LEU A 39 -1.06 0.84 2.35
C LEU A 39 -0.31 0.94 3.69
N ILE A 40 0.89 0.35 3.79
CA ILE A 40 1.74 0.43 4.99
C ILE A 40 2.11 1.88 5.30
N VAL A 41 2.58 2.63 4.30
CA VAL A 41 2.96 4.04 4.48
C VAL A 41 1.77 4.86 4.95
N ARG A 42 0.57 4.64 4.40
CA ARG A 42 -0.66 5.32 4.82
C ARG A 42 -1.02 5.04 6.28
N ALA A 43 -0.83 3.81 6.74
CA ALA A 43 -1.10 3.42 8.13
C ALA A 43 -0.08 4.02 9.12
N VAL A 44 1.19 4.10 8.72
CA VAL A 44 2.29 4.61 9.56
C VAL A 44 2.36 6.15 9.57
N HIS A 45 1.94 6.81 8.50
CA HIS A 45 1.94 8.28 8.36
C HIS A 45 1.40 9.06 9.58
N PRO A 46 0.22 8.76 10.17
CA PRO A 46 -0.27 9.50 11.34
C PRO A 46 0.66 9.38 12.56
N VAL A 47 1.30 8.23 12.77
CA VAL A 47 2.24 8.00 13.88
C VAL A 47 3.49 8.87 13.72
N LEU A 48 4.01 8.98 12.50
CA LEU A 48 5.19 9.79 12.21
C LEU A 48 4.91 11.30 12.22
N THR A 49 3.69 11.70 11.90
CA THR A 49 3.30 13.12 11.81
C THR A 49 2.68 13.67 13.10
N GLY A 50 2.56 12.83 14.14
CA GLY A 50 1.94 13.22 15.41
C GLY A 50 0.44 13.53 15.28
N ALA A 51 -0.19 13.14 14.18
CA ALA A 51 -1.63 13.26 14.03
C ALA A 51 -2.29 12.23 14.95
N ALA A 52 -3.14 12.70 15.88
CA ALA A 52 -3.93 11.82 16.72
C ALA A 52 -4.85 10.98 15.82
N THR A 53 -4.54 9.69 15.67
CA THR A 53 -5.45 8.74 15.04
C THR A 53 -6.70 8.65 15.91
N PRO A 54 -7.92 8.83 15.38
CA PRO A 54 -9.14 8.46 16.08
C PRO A 54 -8.99 6.97 16.42
N THR A 55 -8.67 6.71 17.67
CA THR A 55 -8.48 5.35 18.16
C THR A 55 -9.89 4.81 18.34
N ASP A 56 -10.24 3.76 17.61
CA ASP A 56 -11.38 2.91 17.96
C ASP A 56 -11.01 2.12 19.23
N ARG A 57 -10.98 2.87 20.33
CA ARG A 57 -10.94 2.49 21.74
C ARG A 57 -12.20 1.69 22.12
N PRO A 58 -12.34 0.35 22.05
CA PRO A 58 -13.48 -0.27 22.72
C PRO A 58 -13.41 0.13 24.19
N THR A 59 -14.47 0.78 24.66
CA THR A 59 -14.53 1.21 26.05
C THR A 59 -14.87 -0.01 26.89
N PRO A 60 -14.50 -0.05 28.18
CA PRO A 60 -14.76 -1.21 29.05
C PRO A 60 -16.24 -1.67 29.08
N LYS A 61 -17.17 -0.84 28.59
CA LYS A 61 -18.61 -1.10 28.46
C LYS A 61 -18.99 -1.97 27.26
N ASP A 62 -18.11 -2.16 26.28
CA ASP A 62 -18.37 -2.95 25.06
C ASP A 62 -18.09 -4.45 25.25
N THR A 63 -17.81 -4.87 26.49
CA THR A 63 -17.69 -6.27 26.92
C THR A 63 -19.07 -6.76 27.41
N PRO A 64 -19.63 -7.85 26.85
CA PRO A 64 -20.78 -8.53 27.45
C PRO A 64 -20.43 -9.16 28.81
#